data_AF-A0A6L5F2B5-F1
#
_entry.id   AF-A0A6L5F2B5-F1
#
_cell.length_a   1.000
_cell.length_b   1.000
_cell.length_c   1.000
_cell.angle_alpha   90.00
_cell.angle_beta   90.00
_cell.angle_gamma   90.00
#
_symmetry.space_group_name_H-M   'P 1'
#
loop_
_entity.id
_entity.type
_entity.pdbx_description
1 polymer ?
#
loop_
_entity_poly.entity_id
_entity_poly.type
_entity_poly.pdbx_seq_one_letter_code
_entity_poly.pdbx_strand_id
1 'polypeptide(L)'
;MQRPPYLRWAISGLLVLAIVWVEFAPDGMVEHPYLASSVTPGTPLGDVVEMRRVPAGVFPEVMISNKVSRYSLEQGTPLSPGLVANPDLLAPADWLTIVTGVPTTAVAGSKARLVTIEEPANSVTGVVIATGEEGEVAIPPDSAEAIATAHRRGSLEVLVSVGD
;
A
#
# COMPACT_ATOMS: atom_id res chain seq x y z
N MET A 1 54.30 26.08 -27.29
CA MET A 1 54.08 25.51 -25.94
C MET A 1 53.55 24.09 -26.11
N GLN A 2 54.38 23.08 -25.89
CA GLN A 2 53.95 21.67 -25.97
C GLN A 2 52.96 21.38 -24.84
N ARG A 3 51.80 20.78 -25.15
CA ARG A 3 50.86 20.32 -24.12
C ARG A 3 51.57 19.29 -23.25
N PRO A 4 51.64 19.50 -21.94
CA PRO A 4 52.44 18.64 -21.10
C PRO A 4 51.80 17.25 -20.96
N PRO A 5 52.62 16.17 -20.95
CA PRO A 5 52.16 14.80 -21.16
C PRO A 5 51.26 14.25 -20.04
N TYR A 6 51.27 14.87 -18.86
CA TYR A 6 50.44 14.48 -17.72
C TYR A 6 48.94 14.63 -17.99
N LEU A 7 48.54 15.55 -18.88
CA LEU A 7 47.12 15.74 -19.22
C LEU A 7 46.50 14.50 -19.87
N ARG A 8 47.30 13.74 -20.63
CA ARG A 8 46.84 12.51 -21.29
C ARG A 8 46.53 11.44 -20.24
N TRP A 9 47.39 11.30 -19.23
CA TRP A 9 47.20 10.37 -18.13
C TRP A 9 46.02 10.74 -17.24
N ALA A 10 45.80 12.03 -16.98
CA ALA A 10 44.65 12.50 -16.22
C ALA A 10 43.32 12.20 -16.93
N ILE A 11 43.24 12.47 -18.25
CA ILE A 11 42.04 12.17 -19.05
C ILE A 11 41.78 10.66 -19.08
N SER A 12 42.82 9.85 -19.30
CA SER A 12 42.67 8.38 -19.28
C SER A 12 42.18 7.88 -17.92
N GLY A 13 42.72 8.41 -16.81
CA GLY A 13 42.25 8.05 -15.47
C GLY A 13 40.78 8.42 -15.24
N LEU A 14 40.36 9.61 -15.71
CA LEU A 14 38.98 10.06 -15.58
C LEU A 14 38.01 9.23 -16.44
N LEU A 15 38.42 8.83 -17.64
CA LEU A 15 37.63 7.93 -18.49
C LEU A 15 37.48 6.54 -17.86
N VAL A 16 38.54 5.98 -17.28
CA VAL A 16 38.46 4.70 -16.57
C VAL A 16 37.51 4.80 -15.37
N LEU A 17 37.60 5.87 -14.58
CA LEU A 17 36.67 6.10 -13.47
C LEU A 17 35.22 6.25 -13.95
N ALA A 18 34.98 6.96 -15.04
CA ALA A 18 33.64 7.12 -15.61
C ALA A 18 33.06 5.78 -16.10
N ILE A 19 33.88 4.96 -16.78
CA ILE A 19 33.46 3.63 -17.24
C ILE A 19 33.15 2.73 -16.05
N VAL A 20 34.04 2.68 -15.04
CA VAL A 20 33.79 1.94 -13.80
C VAL A 20 32.49 2.41 -13.16
N TRP A 21 32.26 3.72 -13.08
CA TRP A 21 31.04 4.25 -12.48
C TRP A 21 29.77 3.88 -13.26
N VAL A 22 29.82 3.85 -14.59
CA VAL A 22 28.71 3.41 -15.45
C VAL A 22 28.47 1.91 -15.34
N GLU A 23 29.53 1.10 -15.31
CA GLU A 23 29.44 -0.36 -15.20
C GLU A 23 28.85 -0.80 -13.85
N PHE A 24 29.18 -0.07 -12.78
CA PHE A 24 28.66 -0.32 -11.43
C PHE A 24 27.43 0.53 -11.08
N ALA A 25 26.90 1.31 -12.02
CA ALA A 25 25.66 2.03 -11.79
C ALA A 25 24.53 1.00 -11.58
N PRO A 26 23.71 1.14 -10.52
CA PRO A 26 22.59 0.24 -10.30
C PRO A 26 21.64 0.26 -11.50
N ASP A 27 21.15 -0.91 -11.88
CA ASP A 27 20.16 -1.05 -12.95
C ASP A 27 18.96 -0.15 -12.62
N GLY A 28 18.69 0.80 -13.50
CA GLY A 28 17.60 1.76 -13.32
C GLY A 28 16.22 1.11 -13.42
N MET A 29 16.15 -0.19 -13.72
CA MET A 29 14.91 -0.95 -13.85
C MET A 29 14.83 -2.04 -12.78
N VAL A 30 13.66 -2.18 -12.18
CA VAL A 30 13.33 -3.20 -11.18
C VAL A 30 12.16 -4.05 -11.66
N GLU A 31 12.06 -5.28 -11.18
CA GLU A 31 10.87 -6.10 -11.42
C GLU A 31 9.74 -5.68 -10.49
N HIS A 32 8.56 -5.46 -11.06
CA HIS A 32 7.36 -5.10 -10.32
C HIS A 32 6.19 -6.01 -10.72
N PRO A 33 5.37 -6.45 -9.76
CA PRO A 33 4.25 -7.35 -10.03
C PRO A 33 3.07 -6.63 -10.68
N TYR A 34 2.54 -7.24 -11.74
CA TYR A 34 1.32 -6.84 -12.44
C TYR A 34 0.33 -8.00 -12.49
N LEU A 35 -0.96 -7.71 -12.53
CA LEU A 35 -1.97 -8.75 -12.70
C LEU A 35 -1.92 -9.36 -14.10
N ALA A 36 -1.72 -10.67 -14.18
CA ALA A 36 -1.73 -11.44 -15.42
C ALA A 36 -3.16 -11.72 -15.91
N SER A 37 -4.15 -11.69 -15.03
CA SER A 37 -5.58 -11.84 -15.33
C SER A 37 -6.44 -10.99 -14.38
N SER A 38 -7.68 -10.70 -14.76
CA SER A 38 -8.63 -10.04 -13.86
C SER A 38 -8.95 -10.94 -12.66
N VAL A 39 -9.13 -10.32 -11.49
CA VAL A 39 -9.35 -11.01 -10.21
C VAL A 39 -10.47 -10.35 -9.42
N THR A 40 -11.18 -11.13 -8.62
CA THR A 40 -12.19 -10.65 -7.66
C THR A 40 -11.57 -10.47 -6.27
N PRO A 41 -12.22 -9.72 -5.35
CA PRO A 41 -11.78 -9.65 -3.96
C PRO A 41 -11.58 -11.04 -3.34
N GLY A 42 -10.53 -11.19 -2.55
CA GLY A 42 -10.15 -12.45 -1.90
C GLY A 42 -9.41 -13.46 -2.78
N THR A 43 -9.22 -13.18 -4.08
CA THR A 43 -8.45 -14.08 -4.96
C THR A 43 -6.97 -14.12 -4.54
N PRO A 44 -6.38 -15.29 -4.30
CA PRO A 44 -4.94 -15.42 -4.05
C PRO A 44 -4.10 -14.89 -5.21
N LEU A 45 -3.06 -14.11 -4.91
CA LEU A 45 -2.26 -13.42 -5.92
C LEU A 45 -1.06 -14.23 -6.45
N GLY A 46 -0.75 -15.39 -5.86
CA GLY A 46 0.48 -16.15 -6.15
C GLY A 46 0.66 -16.52 -7.63
N ASP A 47 -0.41 -16.99 -8.27
CA ASP A 47 -0.36 -17.56 -9.64
C ASP A 47 -0.94 -16.62 -10.71
N VAL A 48 -1.49 -15.48 -10.31
CA VAL A 48 -2.19 -14.52 -11.19
C VAL A 48 -1.37 -13.25 -11.41
N VAL A 49 -0.07 -13.29 -11.11
CA VAL A 49 0.85 -12.17 -11.20
C VAL A 49 1.96 -12.49 -12.19
N GLU A 50 2.31 -11.49 -13.00
CA GLU A 50 3.48 -11.48 -13.85
C GLU A 50 4.43 -10.36 -13.44
N MET A 51 5.74 -10.63 -13.49
CA MET A 51 6.75 -9.64 -13.18
C MET A 51 7.10 -8.84 -14.44
N ARG A 52 6.98 -7.52 -14.38
CA ARG A 52 7.36 -6.61 -15.47
C ARG A 52 8.50 -5.69 -15.02
N ARG A 53 9.44 -5.42 -15.92
CA ARG A 53 10.53 -4.46 -15.65
C ARG A 53 10.01 -3.02 -15.78
N VAL A 54 10.16 -2.23 -14.74
CA VAL A 54 9.76 -0.82 -14.66
C VAL A 54 10.89 0.02 -14.10
N PRO A 55 10.94 1.34 -14.34
CA PRO A 55 11.95 2.18 -13.73
C PRO A 55 11.86 2.15 -12.19
N ALA A 56 13.02 2.11 -11.54
CA ALA A 56 13.12 2.11 -10.09
C ALA A 56 12.44 3.36 -9.50
N GLY A 57 11.71 3.18 -8.39
CA GLY A 57 11.04 4.27 -7.68
C GLY A 57 9.71 4.76 -8.28
N VAL A 58 9.24 4.16 -9.39
CA VAL A 58 7.91 4.51 -9.96
C VAL A 58 6.77 3.96 -9.10
N PHE A 59 6.94 2.77 -8.52
CA PHE A 59 5.93 2.13 -7.68
C PHE A 59 6.49 1.78 -6.31
N PRO A 60 5.66 1.82 -5.25
CA PRO A 60 6.04 1.30 -3.95
C PRO A 60 6.28 -0.21 -4.01
N GLU A 61 7.19 -0.70 -3.18
CA GLU A 61 7.47 -2.12 -3.07
C GLU A 61 6.26 -2.86 -2.48
N VAL A 62 5.93 -4.03 -3.03
CA VAL A 62 4.80 -4.84 -2.60
C VAL A 62 5.20 -6.32 -2.50
N MET A 63 4.91 -6.93 -1.36
CA MET A 63 5.12 -8.36 -1.12
C MET A 63 3.85 -9.13 -1.45
N ILE A 64 3.90 -9.98 -2.48
CA ILE A 64 2.73 -10.75 -2.99
C ILE A 64 2.55 -12.10 -2.28
N SER A 65 3.60 -12.63 -1.65
CA SER A 65 3.56 -13.94 -0.99
C SER A 65 2.45 -13.99 0.08
N ASN A 66 1.58 -14.99 -0.02
CA ASN A 66 0.40 -15.20 0.83
C ASN A 66 -0.59 -14.01 0.87
N LYS A 67 -0.65 -13.21 -0.19
CA LYS A 67 -1.64 -12.13 -0.31
C LYS A 67 -2.82 -12.50 -1.19
N VAL A 68 -3.92 -11.82 -0.93
CA VAL A 68 -5.14 -11.85 -1.73
C VAL A 68 -5.45 -10.47 -2.30
N SER A 69 -6.18 -10.41 -3.40
CA SER A 69 -6.69 -9.15 -3.93
C SER A 69 -7.70 -8.54 -2.97
N ARG A 70 -7.57 -7.25 -2.70
CA ARG A 70 -8.52 -6.53 -1.85
C ARG A 70 -9.78 -6.09 -2.59
N TYR A 71 -9.64 -5.78 -3.87
CA TYR A 71 -10.72 -5.27 -4.72
C TYR A 71 -10.88 -6.16 -5.96
N SER A 72 -11.92 -5.87 -6.76
CA SER A 72 -11.96 -6.37 -8.13
C SER A 72 -10.94 -5.59 -8.94
N LEU A 73 -10.00 -6.28 -9.57
CA LEU A 73 -8.91 -5.66 -10.32
C LEU A 73 -8.86 -6.24 -11.73
N GLU A 74 -8.54 -5.39 -12.70
CA GLU A 74 -8.41 -5.78 -14.10
C GLU A 74 -7.01 -6.30 -14.41
N GLN A 75 -6.91 -7.12 -15.45
CA GLN A 75 -5.65 -7.54 -16.03
C GLN A 75 -4.75 -6.33 -16.35
N GLY A 76 -3.46 -6.45 -16.08
CA GLY A 76 -2.46 -5.41 -16.37
C GLY A 76 -2.39 -4.31 -15.32
N THR A 77 -3.13 -4.41 -14.21
CA THR A 77 -3.02 -3.47 -13.09
C THR A 77 -1.69 -3.68 -12.34
N PRO A 78 -0.88 -2.63 -12.10
CA PRO A 78 0.28 -2.71 -11.21
C PRO A 78 -0.17 -2.91 -9.77
N LEU A 79 0.45 -3.84 -9.04
CA LEU A 79 0.06 -4.10 -7.66
C LEU A 79 0.75 -3.13 -6.71
N SER A 80 -0.01 -2.61 -5.76
CA SER A 80 0.50 -1.74 -4.70
C SER A 80 0.07 -2.27 -3.33
N PRO A 81 0.72 -1.86 -2.23
CA PRO A 81 0.38 -2.31 -0.89
C PRO A 81 -1.10 -2.12 -0.52
N GLY A 82 -1.77 -1.08 -1.04
CA GLY A 82 -3.19 -0.83 -0.78
C GLY A 82 -4.15 -1.76 -1.53
N LEU A 83 -3.69 -2.41 -2.60
CA LEU A 83 -4.51 -3.33 -3.41
C LEU A 83 -4.46 -4.77 -2.92
N VAL A 84 -3.53 -5.08 -2.03
CA VAL A 84 -3.29 -6.44 -1.52
C VAL A 84 -3.62 -6.52 -0.03
N ALA A 85 -4.21 -7.63 0.39
CA ALA A 85 -4.52 -7.88 1.79
C ALA A 85 -3.96 -9.23 2.23
N ASN A 86 -3.80 -9.42 3.53
CA ASN A 86 -3.71 -10.78 4.05
C ASN A 86 -5.11 -11.42 3.94
N PRO A 87 -5.21 -12.73 3.67
CA PRO A 87 -6.49 -13.43 3.54
C PRO A 87 -7.38 -13.25 4.79
N ASP A 88 -6.78 -13.23 5.97
CA ASP A 88 -7.49 -13.10 7.25
C ASP A 88 -7.96 -11.66 7.56
N LEU A 89 -7.56 -10.69 6.74
CA LEU A 89 -7.81 -9.26 6.94
C LEU A 89 -8.78 -8.69 5.91
N LEU A 90 -9.55 -9.52 5.21
CA LEU A 90 -10.60 -9.03 4.33
C LEU A 90 -11.77 -8.48 5.15
N ALA A 91 -12.37 -7.39 4.67
CA ALA A 91 -13.65 -6.93 5.20
C ALA A 91 -14.68 -8.06 5.03
N PRO A 92 -15.57 -8.30 6.02
CA PRO A 92 -16.68 -9.23 5.85
C PRO A 92 -17.50 -8.87 4.61
N ALA A 93 -18.15 -9.88 4.02
CA ALA A 93 -19.03 -9.66 2.88
C ALA A 93 -20.07 -8.57 3.20
N ASP A 94 -20.33 -7.69 2.23
CA ASP A 94 -21.27 -6.56 2.31
C ASP A 94 -20.89 -5.43 3.28
N TRP A 95 -19.72 -5.49 3.91
CA TRP A 95 -19.22 -4.39 4.72
C TRP A 95 -18.56 -3.33 3.85
N LEU A 96 -18.81 -2.07 4.19
CA LEU A 96 -18.19 -0.93 3.54
C LEU A 96 -16.93 -0.55 4.29
N THR A 97 -15.96 0.04 3.59
CA THR A 97 -14.69 0.43 4.21
C THR A 97 -14.53 1.94 4.18
N ILE A 98 -14.02 2.50 5.28
CA ILE A 98 -13.76 3.93 5.43
C ILE A 98 -12.30 4.17 5.84
N VAL A 99 -11.65 5.09 5.12
CA VAL A 99 -10.30 5.57 5.46
C VAL A 99 -10.45 6.60 6.56
N THR A 100 -9.77 6.42 7.69
CA THR A 100 -9.85 7.32 8.85
C THR A 100 -8.62 7.19 9.73
N GLY A 101 -8.40 8.16 10.61
CA GLY A 101 -7.38 8.05 11.65
C GLY A 101 -7.68 6.84 12.54
N VAL A 102 -6.76 5.86 12.55
CA VAL A 102 -6.82 4.70 13.43
C VAL A 102 -5.71 4.85 14.47
N PRO A 103 -5.95 4.57 15.77
CA PRO A 103 -4.91 4.62 16.78
C PRO A 103 -3.69 3.79 16.40
N THR A 104 -2.49 4.30 16.70
CA THR A 104 -1.22 3.62 16.34
C THR A 104 -1.02 2.27 17.04
N THR A 105 -1.76 2.03 18.12
CA THR A 105 -1.80 0.75 18.85
C THR A 105 -2.74 -0.28 18.21
N ALA A 106 -3.49 0.10 17.18
CA ALA A 106 -4.38 -0.82 16.50
C ALA A 106 -3.61 -1.89 15.73
N VAL A 107 -4.17 -3.10 15.72
CA VAL A 107 -3.69 -4.20 14.89
C VAL A 107 -4.75 -4.48 13.84
N ALA A 108 -4.36 -4.70 12.57
CA ALA A 108 -5.31 -5.13 11.56
C ALA A 108 -5.98 -6.45 11.98
N GLY A 109 -7.30 -6.54 11.80
CA GLY A 109 -8.17 -7.60 12.30
C GLY A 109 -8.77 -7.31 13.68
N SER A 110 -8.28 -6.30 14.41
CA SER A 110 -8.86 -5.91 15.70
C SER A 110 -10.25 -5.30 15.56
N LYS A 111 -11.09 -5.51 16.58
CA LYS A 111 -12.39 -4.84 16.67
C LYS A 111 -12.17 -3.36 16.98
N ALA A 112 -12.74 -2.52 16.13
CA ALA A 112 -12.83 -1.08 16.34
C ALA A 112 -14.25 -0.71 16.77
N ARG A 113 -14.37 0.30 17.62
CA ARG A 113 -15.62 0.99 17.92
C ARG A 113 -15.50 2.39 17.35
N LEU A 114 -16.31 2.68 16.34
CA LEU A 114 -16.44 4.01 15.76
C LEU A 114 -17.49 4.76 16.57
N VAL A 115 -17.12 5.91 17.12
CA VAL A 115 -17.99 6.75 17.95
C VAL A 115 -18.18 8.09 17.27
N THR A 116 -19.44 8.50 17.11
CA THR A 116 -19.77 9.84 16.64
C THR A 116 -19.88 10.79 17.83
N ILE A 117 -19.23 11.95 17.75
CA ILE A 117 -19.22 12.97 18.82
C ILE A 117 -20.51 13.83 18.77
N GLU A 118 -21.33 13.69 17.73
CA GLU A 118 -22.60 14.42 17.57
C GLU A 118 -23.70 13.90 18.51
N GLU A 119 -24.64 14.76 18.90
CA GLU A 119 -25.83 14.34 19.66
C GLU A 119 -27.00 13.97 18.74
N PRO A 120 -27.61 12.77 18.90
CA PRO A 120 -27.25 11.72 19.87
C PRO A 120 -25.99 10.96 19.47
N ALA A 121 -25.12 10.70 20.44
CA ALA A 121 -23.89 9.93 20.21
C ALA A 121 -24.26 8.52 19.77
N ASN A 122 -23.66 8.07 18.66
CA ASN A 122 -23.85 6.74 18.12
C ASN A 122 -22.51 5.99 18.16
N SER A 123 -22.57 4.68 18.41
CA SER A 123 -21.38 3.84 18.40
C SER A 123 -21.62 2.61 17.55
N VAL A 124 -20.71 2.36 16.61
CA VAL A 124 -20.80 1.25 15.66
C VAL A 124 -19.57 0.37 15.83
N THR A 125 -19.77 -0.94 15.83
CA THR A 125 -18.64 -1.88 15.85
C THR A 125 -18.18 -2.12 14.42
N GLY A 126 -16.89 -1.93 14.18
CA GLY A 126 -16.20 -2.21 12.93
C GLY A 126 -14.97 -3.11 13.15
N VAL A 127 -14.22 -3.35 12.09
CA VAL A 127 -12.97 -4.12 12.11
C VAL A 127 -11.89 -3.31 11.42
N VAL A 128 -10.73 -3.17 12.05
CA VAL A 128 -9.57 -2.52 11.42
C VAL A 128 -9.06 -3.41 10.29
N ILE A 129 -9.03 -2.91 9.07
CA ILE A 129 -8.54 -3.64 7.90
C ILE A 129 -7.09 -3.26 7.59
N ALA A 130 -6.75 -1.99 7.75
CA ALA A 130 -5.40 -1.48 7.57
C ALA A 130 -5.04 -0.46 8.65
N THR A 131 -3.76 -0.41 8.98
CA THR A 131 -3.17 0.50 9.98
C THR A 131 -2.14 1.39 9.32
N GLY A 132 -2.04 2.65 9.72
CA GLY A 132 -1.12 3.63 9.14
C GLY A 132 -1.53 5.06 9.49
N GLU A 133 -0.90 6.04 8.84
CA GLU A 133 -1.29 7.45 8.94
C GLU A 133 -2.73 7.66 8.45
N GLU A 134 -3.09 6.96 7.37
CA GLU A 134 -4.46 6.80 6.89
C GLU A 134 -4.88 5.32 7.07
N GLY A 135 -5.34 4.99 8.27
CA GLY A 135 -5.87 3.67 8.58
C GLY A 135 -7.22 3.42 7.92
N GLU A 136 -7.68 2.17 7.94
CA GLU A 136 -8.93 1.81 7.27
C GLU A 136 -9.73 0.81 8.10
N VAL A 137 -11.03 1.08 8.22
CA VAL A 137 -11.95 0.33 9.07
C VAL A 137 -13.16 -0.13 8.26
N ALA A 138 -13.46 -1.42 8.31
CA ALA A 138 -14.68 -1.98 7.75
C ALA A 138 -15.85 -1.78 8.73
N ILE A 139 -16.98 -1.35 8.20
CA ILE A 139 -18.21 -1.05 8.93
C ILE A 139 -19.41 -1.76 8.31
N PRO A 140 -20.43 -2.12 9.11
CA PRO A 140 -21.68 -2.66 8.61
C PRO A 140 -22.41 -1.66 7.68
N PRO A 141 -23.09 -2.14 6.62
CA PRO A 141 -23.77 -1.28 5.65
C PRO A 141 -24.88 -0.43 6.28
N ASP A 142 -25.60 -0.98 7.26
CA ASP A 142 -26.70 -0.29 7.97
C ASP A 142 -26.25 1.00 8.67
N SER A 143 -24.96 1.11 8.98
CA SER A 143 -24.37 2.26 9.68
C SER A 143 -23.56 3.19 8.78
N ALA A 144 -23.43 2.86 7.49
CA ALA A 144 -22.47 3.51 6.60
C ALA A 144 -22.79 5.00 6.36
N GLU A 145 -24.06 5.35 6.19
CA GLU A 145 -24.47 6.75 5.93
C GLU A 145 -24.19 7.67 7.12
N ALA A 146 -24.48 7.19 8.34
CA ALA A 146 -24.21 7.92 9.58
C ALA A 146 -22.71 8.13 9.78
N ILE A 147 -21.91 7.07 9.60
CA ILE A 147 -20.45 7.14 9.74
C ILE A 147 -19.82 8.03 8.66
N ALA A 148 -20.26 7.93 7.40
CA ALA A 148 -19.75 8.77 6.32
C ALA A 148 -20.07 10.26 6.56
N THR A 149 -21.19 10.56 7.20
CA THR A 149 -21.56 11.93 7.57
C THR A 149 -20.69 12.45 8.71
N ALA A 150 -20.52 11.67 9.78
CA ALA A 150 -19.67 12.04 10.91
C ALA A 150 -18.20 12.21 10.49
N HIS A 151 -17.70 11.31 9.63
CA HIS A 151 -16.34 11.38 9.10
C HIS A 151 -16.10 12.68 8.32
N ARG A 152 -17.01 13.05 7.41
CA ARG A 152 -16.91 14.30 6.64
C ARG A 152 -16.94 15.56 7.51
N ARG A 153 -17.56 15.48 8.68
CA ARG A 153 -17.64 16.59 9.64
C ARG A 153 -16.48 16.62 10.64
N GLY A 154 -15.59 15.63 10.61
CA GLY A 154 -14.52 15.49 11.59
C GLY A 154 -15.02 15.15 13.00
N SER A 155 -16.23 14.60 13.12
CA SER A 155 -16.89 14.23 14.38
C SER A 155 -16.84 12.71 14.64
N LEU A 156 -15.90 12.01 14.01
CA LEU A 156 -15.72 10.57 14.11
C LEU A 156 -14.43 10.23 14.86
N GLU A 157 -14.54 9.49 15.95
CA GLU A 157 -13.40 8.91 16.66
C GLU A 157 -13.41 7.39 16.54
N VAL A 158 -12.22 6.80 16.36
CA VAL A 158 -12.03 5.35 16.31
C VAL A 158 -11.34 4.90 17.58
N LEU A 159 -12.05 4.09 18.36
CA LEU A 159 -11.52 3.43 19.55
C LEU A 159 -11.21 1.99 19.19
N VAL A 160 -10.03 1.48 19.55
CA VAL A 160 -9.67 0.08 19.34
C VAL A 160 -9.52 -0.62 20.68
N SER A 161 -10.05 -1.83 20.78
CA SER A 161 -9.75 -2.68 21.92
C SER A 161 -8.37 -3.27 21.71
N VAL A 162 -7.39 -2.84 22.51
CA VAL A 162 -6.13 -3.57 22.63
C VAL A 162 -6.49 -4.86 23.38
N GLY A 163 -6.59 -5.98 22.66
CA GLY A 163 -6.82 -7.27 23.30
C GLY A 163 -5.61 -7.65 24.15
N ASP A 164 -5.86 -8.13 25.37
CA ASP A 164 -4.92 -8.82 26.26
C ASP A 164 -4.27 -10.05 25.59
#